data_AF-A0A523SYV8-F1
#
_entry.id   AF-A0A523SYV8-F1
#
_cell.length_a   1.000
_cell.length_b   1.000
_cell.length_c   1.000
_cell.angle_alpha   90.00
_cell.angle_beta   90.00
_cell.angle_gamma   90.00
#
_symmetry.space_group_name_H-M   'P 1'
#
loop_
_entity.id
_entity.type
_entity.pdbx_description
1 polymer ?
#
loop_
_entity_poly.entity_id
_entity_poly.type
_entity_poly.pdbx_seq_one_letter_code
_entity_poly.pdbx_strand_id
1 'polypeptide(L)'
;MKASELRSMTREELDHEVRELREEEFRLRLRRPTEELPNALRLRAIRRDIARIQTILREDKLGLIQLPKKSQRETKKAETKPEKKVPAKNSAAKKKTSTKSKASKSKNTTANESSKTKWLSVKTSKGIK
;
A
#
# COMPACT_ATOMS: atom_id res chain seq x y z
N MET A 1 -10.00 -11.86 -8.79
CA MET A 1 -10.85 -12.63 -7.84
C MET A 1 -11.87 -13.52 -8.58
N LYS A 2 -12.28 -14.65 -7.99
CA LYS A 2 -13.38 -15.48 -8.51
C LYS A 2 -14.71 -15.00 -7.92
N ALA A 3 -15.79 -15.09 -8.70
CA ALA A 3 -17.11 -14.61 -8.28
C ALA A 3 -17.68 -15.41 -7.09
N SER A 4 -17.38 -16.70 -7.00
CA SER A 4 -17.87 -17.58 -5.91
C SER A 4 -17.36 -17.14 -4.54
N GLU A 5 -16.07 -16.78 -4.46
CA GLU A 5 -15.41 -16.33 -3.22
C GLU A 5 -16.02 -15.01 -2.72
N LEU A 6 -16.36 -14.10 -3.63
CA LEU A 6 -16.96 -12.81 -3.29
C LEU A 6 -18.41 -12.94 -2.75
N ARG A 7 -19.14 -13.98 -3.16
CA ARG A 7 -20.51 -14.22 -2.68
C ARG A 7 -20.56 -14.83 -1.28
N SER A 8 -19.48 -15.48 -0.84
CA SER A 8 -19.35 -16.01 0.53
C SER A 8 -18.93 -14.97 1.56
N MET A 9 -18.42 -13.80 1.11
CA MET A 9 -17.99 -12.73 2.00
C MET A 9 -19.16 -11.92 2.54
N THR A 10 -18.97 -11.30 3.70
CA THR A 10 -19.97 -10.40 4.28
C THR A 10 -19.93 -9.04 3.61
N ARG A 11 -21.03 -8.28 3.71
CA ARG A 11 -21.12 -6.96 3.09
C ARG A 11 -20.02 -6.00 3.57
N GLU A 12 -19.68 -6.05 4.85
CA GLU A 12 -18.63 -5.22 5.45
C GLU A 12 -17.23 -5.57 4.91
N GLU A 13 -16.95 -6.86 4.74
CA GLU A 13 -15.69 -7.34 4.16
C GLU A 13 -15.55 -6.94 2.69
N LEU A 14 -16.65 -7.01 1.92
CA LEU A 14 -16.66 -6.53 0.53
C LEU A 14 -16.41 -5.02 0.44
N ASP A 15 -17.02 -4.23 1.32
CA ASP A 15 -16.77 -2.78 1.38
C ASP A 15 -15.32 -2.46 1.79
N HIS A 16 -14.72 -3.27 2.67
CA HIS A 16 -13.31 -3.16 3.04
C HIS A 16 -12.39 -3.46 1.86
N GLU A 17 -12.61 -4.58 1.16
CA GLU A 17 -11.83 -4.99 -0.01
C GLU A 17 -11.85 -3.91 -1.10
N VAL A 18 -13.00 -3.28 -1.34
CA VAL A 18 -13.12 -2.17 -2.30
C VAL A 18 -12.23 -0.98 -1.91
N ARG A 19 -12.07 -0.69 -0.62
CA ARG A 19 -11.20 0.40 -0.16
C ARG A 19 -9.74 0.06 -0.44
N GLU A 20 -9.31 -1.15 -0.08
CA GLU A 20 -7.94 -1.61 -0.31
C GLU A 20 -7.57 -1.58 -1.80
N LEU A 21 -8.46 -2.11 -2.67
CA LEU A 21 -8.25 -2.11 -4.12
C LEU A 21 -8.18 -0.69 -4.70
N ARG A 22 -8.97 0.25 -4.18
CA ARG A 22 -8.93 1.65 -4.62
C ARG A 22 -7.64 2.35 -4.19
N GLU A 23 -7.14 2.06 -3.00
CA GLU A 23 -5.83 2.56 -2.58
C GLU A 23 -4.71 2.01 -3.44
N GLU A 24 -4.73 0.70 -3.74
CA GLU A 24 -3.75 0.09 -4.65
C GLU A 24 -3.83 0.72 -6.05
N GLU A 25 -5.04 0.91 -6.57
CA GLU A 25 -5.27 1.59 -7.85
C GLU A 25 -4.67 3.00 -7.86
N PHE A 26 -4.91 3.77 -6.80
CA PHE A 26 -4.40 5.12 -6.65
C PHE A 26 -2.86 5.14 -6.62
N ARG A 27 -2.24 4.27 -5.81
CA ARG A 27 -0.77 4.13 -5.74
C ARG A 27 -0.17 3.81 -7.11
N LEU A 28 -0.78 2.88 -7.86
CA LEU A 28 -0.32 2.52 -9.21
C LEU A 28 -0.50 3.65 -10.22
N ARG A 29 -1.62 4.39 -10.16
CA ARG A 29 -1.86 5.55 -11.03
C ARG A 29 -0.87 6.68 -10.75
N LEU A 30 -0.51 6.92 -9.50
CA LEU A 30 0.49 7.92 -9.12
C LEU A 30 1.91 7.52 -9.54
N ARG A 31 2.26 6.24 -9.49
CA ARG A 31 3.59 5.74 -9.89
C ARG A 31 3.78 5.68 -11.41
N ARG A 32 2.72 5.39 -12.16
CA ARG A 32 2.74 5.17 -13.62
C ARG A 32 3.45 6.25 -14.46
N PRO A 33 3.34 7.56 -14.15
CA PRO A 33 4.04 8.60 -14.91
C PRO A 33 5.54 8.67 -14.59
N THR A 34 5.92 8.31 -13.36
CA THR A 34 7.29 8.45 -12.86
C THR A 34 8.14 7.22 -13.20
N GLU A 35 7.53 6.04 -13.19
CA GLU A 35 8.21 4.77 -13.39
C GLU A 35 7.37 3.84 -14.26
N GLU A 36 8.04 3.07 -15.13
CA GLU A 36 7.38 2.01 -15.87
C GLU A 36 6.88 0.94 -14.91
N LEU A 37 5.58 0.63 -14.99
CA LEU A 37 5.00 -0.37 -14.11
C LEU A 37 5.50 -1.76 -14.53
N PRO A 38 6.06 -2.56 -13.61
CA PRO A 38 6.53 -3.91 -13.92
C PRO A 38 5.39 -4.83 -14.39
N ASN A 39 4.14 -4.50 -14.05
CA ASN A 39 2.95 -5.20 -14.52
C ASN A 39 1.83 -4.22 -14.88
N ALA A 40 1.76 -3.83 -16.16
CA ALA A 40 0.70 -2.96 -16.67
C ALA A 40 -0.71 -3.61 -16.61
N LEU A 41 -0.80 -4.95 -16.60
CA LEU A 41 -2.07 -5.67 -16.52
C LEU A 41 -2.71 -5.58 -15.13
N ARG A 42 -1.92 -5.29 -14.08
CA ARG A 42 -2.41 -5.17 -12.71
C ARG A 42 -3.49 -4.10 -12.58
N LEU A 43 -3.31 -2.95 -13.21
CA LEU A 43 -4.30 -1.87 -13.21
C LEU A 43 -5.63 -2.28 -13.87
N ARG A 44 -5.58 -3.16 -14.88
CA ARG A 44 -6.79 -3.72 -15.53
C ARG A 44 -7.44 -4.79 -14.66
N ALA A 45 -6.66 -5.59 -13.95
CA ALA A 45 -7.15 -6.59 -13.01
C ALA A 45 -7.89 -5.93 -11.83
N ILE A 46 -7.27 -4.94 -11.19
CA ILE A 46 -7.87 -4.20 -10.06
C ILE A 46 -9.19 -3.55 -10.45
N ARG A 47 -9.25 -2.86 -11.61
CA ARG A 47 -10.49 -2.26 -12.10
C ARG A 47 -11.63 -3.28 -12.28
N ARG A 48 -11.31 -4.49 -12.75
CA ARG A 48 -12.29 -5.57 -12.90
C ARG A 48 -12.73 -6.13 -11.56
N ASP A 49 -11.81 -6.29 -10.62
CA ASP A 49 -12.13 -6.79 -9.28
C ASP A 49 -13.02 -5.79 -8.53
N ILE A 50 -12.73 -4.49 -8.60
CA ILE A 50 -13.60 -3.42 -8.08
C ILE A 50 -15.00 -3.49 -8.71
N ALA A 51 -15.08 -3.64 -10.04
CA ALA A 51 -16.36 -3.73 -10.74
C ALA A 51 -17.18 -4.95 -10.29
N ARG A 52 -16.55 -6.13 -10.16
CA ARG A 52 -17.22 -7.35 -9.70
C ARG A 52 -17.81 -7.20 -8.29
N ILE A 53 -17.05 -6.63 -7.36
CA ILE A 53 -17.53 -6.42 -5.99
C ILE A 53 -18.70 -5.43 -5.98
N GLN A 54 -18.60 -4.32 -6.72
CA GLN A 54 -19.69 -3.35 -6.83
C GLN A 54 -20.96 -3.94 -7.44
N THR A 55 -20.83 -4.85 -8.42
CA THR A 55 -21.97 -5.58 -8.98
C THR A 55 -22.65 -6.45 -7.92
N ILE A 56 -21.90 -7.23 -7.14
CA ILE A 56 -22.46 -8.07 -6.07
C ILE A 56 -23.14 -7.22 -4.99
N LEU A 57 -22.52 -6.13 -4.57
CA LEU A 57 -23.13 -5.17 -3.63
C LEU A 57 -24.41 -4.54 -4.20
N ARG A 58 -24.51 -4.39 -5.52
CA ARG A 58 -25.73 -3.91 -6.18
C ARG A 58 -26.79 -5.00 -6.26
N GLU A 59 -26.42 -6.23 -6.57
CA GLU A 59 -27.30 -7.41 -6.57
C GLU A 59 -27.93 -7.63 -5.18
N ASP A 60 -27.13 -7.50 -4.11
CA ASP A 60 -27.61 -7.56 -2.72
C ASP A 60 -28.60 -6.44 -2.39
N LYS A 61 -28.31 -5.20 -2.81
CA LYS A 61 -29.24 -4.06 -2.66
C LYS A 61 -30.55 -4.25 -3.43
N LEU A 62 -30.52 -4.96 -4.55
CA LEU A 62 -31.70 -5.29 -5.35
C LEU A 62 -32.44 -6.54 -4.83
N GLY A 63 -31.90 -7.23 -3.82
CA GLY A 63 -32.48 -8.45 -3.27
C GLY A 63 -32.34 -9.70 -4.15
N LEU A 64 -31.51 -9.63 -5.20
CA LEU A 64 -31.25 -10.76 -6.12
C LEU A 64 -30.32 -11.81 -5.49
N ILE A 65 -29.46 -11.37 -4.58
CA ILE A 65 -28.55 -12.19 -3.80
C ILE A 65 -28.72 -11.76 -2.34
N GLN A 66 -28.57 -12.69 -1.40
CA GLN A 66 -28.53 -12.40 0.02
C GLN A 66 -27.12 -12.69 0.53
N LEU A 67 -26.39 -11.63 0.88
CA LEU A 67 -25.08 -11.78 1.50
C LEU A 67 -25.21 -12.23 2.96
N PRO A 68 -24.25 -13.02 3.47
CA PRO A 68 -24.22 -13.39 4.87
C PRO A 68 -24.10 -12.14 5.75
N LYS A 69 -25.00 -12.01 6.73
CA LYS A 69 -24.95 -10.97 7.76
C LYS A 69 -24.12 -11.50 8.92
N LYS A 70 -23.16 -10.71 9.43
CA LYS A 70 -22.53 -11.02 10.72
C LYS A 70 -23.61 -11.01 11.80
N SER A 71 -23.91 -12.18 12.36
CA SER A 71 -24.83 -12.32 13.47
C SER A 71 -24.22 -11.64 14.69
N GLN A 72 -24.92 -10.66 15.25
CA GLN A 72 -24.54 -9.99 16.48
C GLN A 72 -24.51 -10.99 17.65
N ARG A 73 -23.37 -11.66 17.88
CA ARG A 73 -23.14 -12.48 19.09
C ARG A 73 -21.87 -12.09 19.86
N GLU A 74 -21.04 -11.19 19.34
CA GLU A 74 -19.77 -10.84 20.00
C GLU A 74 -19.81 -9.52 20.80
N THR A 75 -20.90 -8.74 20.73
CA THR A 75 -20.99 -7.42 21.39
C THR A 75 -21.69 -7.40 22.76
N LYS A 76 -21.94 -8.55 23.42
CA LYS A 76 -22.46 -8.57 24.81
C LYS A 76 -21.40 -8.72 25.91
N LYS A 77 -20.10 -8.62 25.62
CA LYS A 77 -19.07 -8.76 26.67
C LYS A 77 -17.85 -7.86 26.46
N ALA A 78 -18.01 -6.53 26.49
CA ALA A 78 -16.93 -5.59 26.85
C ALA A 78 -17.39 -4.12 26.92
N GLU A 79 -18.38 -3.79 27.77
CA GLU A 79 -18.55 -2.40 28.24
C GLU A 79 -18.93 -2.39 29.72
N THR A 80 -17.94 -2.16 30.59
CA THR A 80 -18.16 -1.45 31.86
C THR A 80 -17.02 -0.44 32.03
N LYS A 81 -17.33 0.82 31.78
CA LYS A 81 -16.59 1.98 32.25
C LYS A 81 -17.33 2.51 33.49
N PRO A 82 -16.63 2.95 34.55
CA PRO A 82 -17.12 4.13 35.25
C PRO A 82 -16.04 5.23 35.35
N GLU A 83 -16.44 6.45 34.97
CA GLU A 83 -15.90 7.72 35.48
C GLU A 83 -16.01 7.74 37.03
N LYS A 84 -15.28 8.47 37.88
CA LYS A 84 -14.65 9.81 37.83
C LYS A 84 -13.87 10.00 39.16
N LYS A 85 -12.69 10.63 39.15
CA LYS A 85 -12.22 11.54 40.23
C LYS A 85 -10.92 12.22 39.81
N VAL A 86 -10.96 13.55 39.67
CA VAL A 86 -9.76 14.40 39.68
C VAL A 86 -9.55 14.86 41.13
N PRO A 87 -8.31 14.91 41.63
CA PRO A 87 -7.78 16.21 42.03
C PRO A 87 -6.27 16.41 41.76
N ALA A 88 -5.84 17.64 42.03
CA ALA A 88 -4.65 18.33 41.54
C ALA A 88 -3.31 18.02 42.26
N LYS A 89 -2.24 18.47 41.57
CA LYS A 89 -0.91 18.95 42.04
C LYS A 89 0.01 17.99 42.83
N ASN A 90 1.27 17.91 42.37
CA ASN A 90 2.55 18.14 43.10
C ASN A 90 3.70 17.56 42.25
N SER A 91 4.55 18.41 41.63
CA SER A 91 5.77 19.03 42.18
C SER A 91 7.05 18.23 41.87
N ALA A 92 7.91 18.85 41.05
CA ALA A 92 9.37 18.86 41.15
C ALA A 92 10.14 17.51 41.18
N ALA A 93 10.87 17.23 40.10
CA ALA A 93 12.31 16.90 40.21
C ALA A 93 12.99 17.05 38.85
N LYS A 94 14.11 17.77 38.88
CA LYS A 94 14.95 18.25 37.78
C LYS A 94 16.22 17.39 37.76
N LYS A 95 16.66 16.93 36.58
CA LYS A 95 18.07 16.56 36.21
C LYS A 95 18.04 16.26 34.70
N LYS A 96 18.42 17.18 33.79
CA LYS A 96 19.77 17.37 33.20
C LYS A 96 20.48 16.02 33.00
N THR A 97 20.84 15.60 31.78
CA THR A 97 22.05 16.01 31.03
C THR A 97 22.02 15.40 29.61
N SER A 98 22.24 16.17 28.52
CA SER A 98 23.42 16.13 27.61
C SER A 98 23.91 14.69 27.26
N THR A 99 24.11 14.25 26.01
CA THR A 99 25.08 14.74 25.01
C THR A 99 25.02 13.87 23.74
N LYS A 100 25.14 14.55 22.60
CA LYS A 100 25.74 14.18 21.30
C LYS A 100 26.47 12.82 21.14
N SER A 101 26.10 12.05 20.11
CA SER A 101 26.99 11.14 19.35
C SER A 101 26.38 10.91 17.94
N LYS A 102 26.97 11.47 16.88
CA LYS A 102 27.98 10.94 15.95
C LYS A 102 27.42 10.00 14.86
N ALA A 103 27.35 10.57 13.65
CA ALA A 103 27.86 10.06 12.37
C ALA A 103 27.53 8.63 11.91
N SER A 104 26.91 8.54 10.73
CA SER A 104 27.42 7.67 9.66
C SER A 104 27.18 8.31 8.29
N LYS A 105 28.24 8.87 7.73
CA LYS A 105 28.32 9.28 6.33
C LYS A 105 28.95 8.08 5.61
N SER A 106 28.13 7.22 5.02
CA SER A 106 28.61 6.09 4.23
C SER A 106 29.14 6.61 2.90
N LYS A 107 30.47 6.60 2.75
CA LYS A 107 31.15 6.65 1.45
C LYS A 107 31.49 5.21 1.10
N ASN A 108 30.88 4.66 0.06
CA ASN A 108 31.46 3.55 -0.69
C ASN A 108 31.69 4.01 -2.13
N THR A 109 32.88 4.56 -2.35
CA THR A 109 33.51 4.64 -3.68
C THR A 109 34.53 3.50 -3.74
N THR A 110 34.23 2.46 -4.51
CA THR A 110 35.26 1.61 -5.10
C THR A 110 35.10 1.73 -6.60
N ALA A 111 36.15 2.27 -7.22
CA ALA A 111 36.35 2.29 -8.64
C ALA A 111 36.28 0.86 -9.19
N ASN A 112 35.42 0.64 -10.20
CA ASN A 112 35.71 -0.35 -11.23
C ASN A 112 36.00 0.42 -12.50
N GLU A 113 37.29 0.64 -12.65
CA GLU A 113 37.96 1.24 -13.78
C GLU A 113 38.06 0.18 -14.87
N SER A 114 37.00 0.03 -15.66
CA SER A 114 37.06 -0.79 -16.86
C SER A 114 35.98 -0.37 -17.86
N SER A 115 36.42 -0.08 -19.08
CA SER A 115 35.60 0.11 -20.29
C SER A 115 35.14 1.55 -20.61
N LYS A 116 36.08 2.49 -20.81
CA LYS A 116 35.86 3.59 -21.79
C LYS A 116 37.12 4.29 -22.29
N THR A 117 38.18 3.54 -22.59
CA THR A 117 39.21 3.97 -23.55
C THR A 117 38.86 3.39 -24.93
N LYS A 118 37.99 4.09 -25.66
CA LYS A 118 37.90 3.96 -27.13
C LYS A 118 37.27 5.19 -27.76
N TRP A 119 37.86 6.35 -27.47
CA TRP A 119 37.95 7.44 -28.43
C TRP A 119 39.39 7.43 -28.95
N LEU A 120 39.51 7.43 -30.28
CA LEU A 120 40.69 7.21 -31.12
C LEU A 120 41.07 5.74 -31.41
N SER A 121 40.94 5.42 -32.70
CA SER A 121 41.69 4.44 -33.50
C SER A 121 40.84 3.34 -34.16
N VAL A 122 40.83 3.42 -35.49
CA VAL A 122 40.43 2.41 -36.49
C VAL A 122 38.92 2.20 -36.71
N LYS A 123 38.28 3.15 -37.40
CA LYS A 123 37.32 2.80 -38.46
C LYS A 123 37.96 3.16 -39.80
N THR A 124 38.60 2.15 -40.36
CA THR A 124 39.01 2.08 -41.76
C THR A 124 37.85 2.49 -42.66
N SER A 125 38.06 3.60 -43.36
CA SER A 125 37.25 4.02 -44.50
C SER A 125 37.32 2.92 -45.55
N LYS A 126 36.25 2.12 -45.65
CA LYS A 126 36.01 1.24 -46.79
C LYS A 126 35.15 2.04 -47.75
N GLY A 127 35.81 2.79 -48.63
CA GLY A 127 35.21 3.66 -49.63
C GLY A 127 35.87 3.42 -50.99
N ILE A 128 35.26 2.50 -51.75
CA ILE A 128 34.96 2.57 -53.19
C ILE A 128 35.87 3.49 -54.02
N LYS A 129 36.78 2.87 -54.78
CA LYS A 129 37.00 3.04 -56.23
C LYS A 129 37.93 1.96 -56.73
#